data_AF-A0A257PL51-F1
#
_entry.id   AF-A0A257PL51-F1
#
_cell.length_a   1.000
_cell.length_b   1.000
_cell.length_c   1.000
_cell.angle_alpha   90.00
_cell.angle_beta   90.00
_cell.angle_gamma   90.00
#
_symmetry.space_group_name_H-M   'P 1'
#
loop_
_entity.id
_entity.type
_entity.pdbx_description
1 polymer ?
#
loop_
_entity_poly.entity_id
_entity_poly.type
_entity_poly.pdbx_seq_one_letter_code
_entity_poly.pdbx_strand_id
1 'polypeptide(L)'
;MGGAAVAVLAVLARCAAHAGPPALVPAPSYDPPDTAQTETATLSGGCFWGMQGVFEHVKGVTRVYAGYTGGAADTAQYESVSTGQTGHAESVQISFDPQVVSYGKLLQIYLTVAADPTELNYQGPDSGTQYRSEIWYDSAAQQLVAEDYLAQLTKAKAFSAPIVVRVDPARPFYRAEAYHQDFMFRNPDYPYIVINDAPKVAATHQATIKTNTSKINSILSNLLSIKTSIQNSQDSIVKADRSIAEKDLSLQKLKVEM
;
A
#
# COMPACT_ATOMS: atom_id res chain seq x y z
N MET A 1 -24.02 -8.92 61.20
CA MET A 1 -23.03 -9.71 60.44
C MET A 1 -23.07 -9.19 59.02
N GLY A 2 -22.12 -8.32 58.67
CA GLY A 2 -22.12 -7.55 57.41
C GLY A 2 -21.68 -8.41 56.23
N GLY A 3 -22.50 -8.46 55.19
CA GLY A 3 -22.12 -9.00 53.88
C GLY A 3 -21.51 -7.89 53.04
N ALA A 4 -20.19 -7.95 52.83
CA ALA A 4 -19.50 -7.10 51.86
C ALA A 4 -19.69 -7.70 50.46
N ALA A 5 -20.51 -7.04 49.64
CA ALA A 5 -20.59 -7.33 48.22
C ALA A 5 -19.31 -6.78 47.55
N VAL A 6 -18.41 -7.68 47.15
CA VAL A 6 -17.24 -7.34 46.34
C VAL A 6 -17.71 -7.15 44.90
N ALA A 7 -17.85 -5.90 44.48
CA ALA A 7 -18.05 -5.54 43.09
C ALA A 7 -16.74 -5.82 42.32
N VAL A 8 -16.71 -6.89 41.56
CA VAL A 8 -15.64 -7.16 40.59
C VAL A 8 -15.84 -6.19 39.42
N LEU A 9 -15.11 -5.09 39.45
CA LEU A 9 -15.03 -4.17 38.33
C LEU A 9 -14.15 -4.82 37.25
N ALA A 10 -14.77 -5.49 36.28
CA ALA A 10 -14.08 -5.98 35.09
C ALA A 10 -13.59 -4.78 34.28
N VAL A 11 -12.33 -4.40 34.44
CA VAL A 11 -11.63 -3.48 33.54
C VAL A 11 -11.40 -4.25 32.24
N LEU A 12 -12.34 -4.14 31.31
CA LEU A 12 -12.11 -4.51 29.93
C LEU A 12 -11.07 -3.52 29.38
N ALA A 13 -9.79 -3.92 29.46
CA ALA A 13 -8.74 -3.27 28.69
C ALA A 13 -9.14 -3.36 27.22
N ARG A 14 -9.57 -2.23 26.64
CA ARG A 14 -9.73 -2.09 25.20
C ARG A 14 -8.34 -2.23 24.59
N CYS A 15 -7.98 -3.44 24.19
CA CYS A 15 -6.97 -3.64 23.16
C CYS A 15 -7.57 -3.05 21.88
N ALA A 16 -7.38 -1.76 21.67
CA ALA A 16 -7.59 -1.17 20.36
C ALA A 16 -6.49 -1.76 19.47
N ALA A 17 -6.86 -2.75 18.65
CA ALA A 17 -6.07 -3.10 17.48
C ALA A 17 -5.86 -1.80 16.69
N HIS A 18 -4.62 -1.31 16.64
CA HIS A 18 -4.24 -0.07 15.97
C HIS A 18 -4.17 -0.23 14.44
N ALA A 19 -5.02 -1.07 13.87
CA ALA A 19 -5.32 -1.00 12.45
C ALA A 19 -6.32 0.14 12.25
N GLY A 20 -5.82 1.39 12.24
CA GLY A 20 -6.60 2.50 11.68
C GLY A 20 -7.09 2.09 10.27
N PRO A 21 -8.29 2.53 9.84
CA PRO A 21 -8.74 2.23 8.48
C PRO A 21 -7.65 2.68 7.50
N PRO A 22 -7.27 1.87 6.49
CA PRO A 22 -6.18 2.22 5.60
C PRO A 22 -6.49 3.59 5.03
N ALA A 23 -5.69 4.57 5.42
CA ALA A 23 -5.80 5.92 4.89
C ALA A 23 -5.78 5.73 3.37
N LEU A 24 -6.78 6.28 2.67
CA LEU A 24 -6.78 6.31 1.22
C LEU A 24 -5.71 7.31 0.80
N VAL A 25 -4.45 6.91 0.95
CA VAL A 25 -3.31 7.69 0.53
C VAL A 25 -3.29 7.70 -1.00
N PRO A 26 -2.90 8.82 -1.63
CA PRO A 26 -2.76 8.85 -3.07
C PRO A 26 -1.75 7.81 -3.54
N ALA A 27 -1.94 7.30 -4.76
CA ALA A 27 -0.90 6.51 -5.41
C ALA A 27 0.34 7.38 -5.66
N PRO A 28 1.55 6.79 -5.73
CA PRO A 28 2.76 7.53 -6.05
C PRO A 28 2.63 8.35 -7.33
N SER A 29 3.05 9.62 -7.30
CA SER A 29 3.09 10.49 -8.47
C SER A 29 4.21 10.13 -9.43
N TYR A 30 5.32 9.64 -8.90
CA TYR A 30 6.46 9.15 -9.65
C TYR A 30 6.66 7.66 -9.40
N ASP A 31 6.44 6.86 -10.45
CA ASP A 31 6.57 5.40 -10.42
C ASP A 31 6.88 4.92 -11.84
N PRO A 32 8.15 5.10 -12.30
CA PRO A 32 8.51 4.80 -13.67
C PRO A 32 8.33 3.30 -13.96
N PRO A 33 7.87 2.92 -15.17
CA PRO A 33 7.76 1.53 -15.54
C PRO A 33 9.15 0.88 -15.55
N ASP A 34 9.25 -0.31 -14.97
CA ASP A 34 10.43 -1.16 -15.07
C ASP A 34 10.12 -2.38 -15.94
N THR A 35 11.07 -2.69 -16.83
CA THR A 35 11.01 -3.78 -17.80
C THR A 35 11.80 -5.01 -17.37
N ALA A 36 12.43 -4.97 -16.20
CA ALA A 36 13.06 -6.14 -15.60
C ALA A 36 12.05 -7.29 -15.45
N GLN A 37 12.57 -8.52 -15.49
CA GLN A 37 11.74 -9.70 -15.21
C GLN A 37 11.48 -9.88 -13.72
N THR A 38 12.41 -9.39 -12.89
CA THR A 38 12.28 -9.40 -11.44
C THR A 38 13.04 -8.24 -10.84
N GLU A 39 12.48 -7.65 -9.79
CA GLU A 39 13.09 -6.64 -8.94
C GLU A 39 13.01 -7.08 -7.47
N THR A 40 13.88 -6.53 -6.62
CA THR A 40 13.88 -6.77 -5.17
C THR A 40 13.68 -5.47 -4.41
N ALA A 41 12.85 -5.51 -3.37
CA ALA A 41 12.66 -4.42 -2.41
C ALA A 41 12.96 -4.93 -1.00
N THR A 42 13.67 -4.13 -0.19
CA THR A 42 13.94 -4.46 1.22
C THR A 42 13.30 -3.40 2.13
N LEU A 43 12.40 -3.83 3.01
CA LEU A 43 11.58 -2.95 3.84
C LEU A 43 11.60 -3.39 5.31
N SER A 44 11.78 -2.45 6.24
CA SER A 44 11.66 -2.63 7.69
C SER A 44 10.44 -1.87 8.20
N GLY A 45 9.70 -2.42 9.16
CA GLY A 45 8.50 -1.75 9.67
C GLY A 45 7.75 -2.58 10.70
N GLY A 46 8.42 -2.94 11.79
CA GLY A 46 7.85 -3.75 12.86
C GLY A 46 8.17 -5.23 12.73
N CYS A 47 7.38 -6.06 13.42
CA CYS A 47 7.50 -7.52 13.36
C CYS A 47 7.44 -8.01 11.91
N PHE A 48 8.49 -8.69 11.48
CA PHE A 48 8.60 -9.18 10.11
C PHE A 48 7.57 -10.28 9.73
N TRP A 49 6.85 -10.88 10.69
CA TRP A 49 5.85 -11.91 10.41
C TRP A 49 4.63 -11.32 9.71
N GLY A 50 4.11 -10.21 10.24
CA GLY A 50 3.03 -9.45 9.60
C GLY A 50 3.45 -8.83 8.28
N MET A 51 4.66 -8.27 8.22
CA MET A 51 5.22 -7.73 6.98
C MET A 51 5.30 -8.82 5.89
N GLN A 52 5.87 -9.98 6.23
CA GLN A 52 5.99 -11.11 5.29
C GLN A 52 4.60 -11.54 4.80
N GLY A 53 3.67 -11.79 5.73
CA GLY A 53 2.31 -12.20 5.41
C GLY A 53 1.58 -11.18 4.52
N VAL A 54 1.75 -9.88 4.74
CA VAL A 54 1.15 -8.84 3.89
C VAL A 54 1.65 -8.94 2.45
N PHE A 55 2.96 -9.00 2.24
CA PHE A 55 3.54 -8.98 0.89
C PHE A 55 3.37 -10.30 0.14
N GLU A 56 3.29 -11.44 0.82
CA GLU A 56 2.97 -12.73 0.20
C GLU A 56 1.59 -12.76 -0.47
N HIS A 57 0.67 -11.91 -0.02
CA HIS A 57 -0.68 -11.80 -0.59
C HIS A 57 -0.77 -10.76 -1.72
N VAL A 58 0.33 -10.10 -2.08
CA VAL A 58 0.34 -9.08 -3.13
C VAL A 58 0.55 -9.74 -4.49
N LYS A 59 -0.41 -9.56 -5.40
CA LYS A 59 -0.29 -10.03 -6.78
C LYS A 59 0.95 -9.41 -7.45
N GLY A 60 1.81 -10.24 -8.04
CA GLY A 60 3.06 -9.82 -8.67
C GLY A 60 4.28 -10.01 -7.76
N VAL A 61 4.09 -10.16 -6.45
CA VAL A 61 5.14 -10.65 -5.56
C VAL A 61 5.31 -12.16 -5.80
N THR A 62 6.57 -12.57 -5.95
CA THR A 62 6.95 -13.96 -6.26
C THR A 62 7.57 -14.66 -5.05
N ARG A 63 8.18 -13.90 -4.13
CA ARG A 63 8.82 -14.42 -2.93
C ARG A 63 8.99 -13.32 -1.90
N VAL A 64 8.86 -13.68 -0.62
CA VAL A 64 9.21 -12.82 0.50
C VAL A 64 10.05 -13.62 1.49
N TYR A 65 11.12 -13.02 2.01
CA TYR A 65 11.89 -13.58 3.12
C TYR A 65 11.86 -12.64 4.31
N ALA A 66 11.65 -13.18 5.50
CA ALA A 66 11.90 -12.49 6.76
C ALA A 66 13.41 -12.50 7.08
N GLY A 67 13.93 -11.41 7.63
CA GLY A 67 15.35 -11.30 7.94
C GLY A 67 15.74 -10.01 8.65
N TYR A 68 17.05 -9.79 8.69
CA TYR A 68 17.68 -8.69 9.39
C TYR A 68 18.58 -7.92 8.41
N THR A 69 18.56 -6.59 8.45
CA THR A 69 19.53 -5.74 7.75
C THR A 69 19.86 -4.51 8.59
N GLY A 70 20.94 -3.80 8.28
CA GLY A 70 21.42 -2.63 9.05
C GLY A 70 22.69 -2.88 9.85
N GLY A 71 22.75 -4.00 10.59
CA GLY A 71 23.88 -4.38 11.45
C GLY A 71 24.92 -5.30 10.79
N ALA A 72 25.81 -5.87 11.61
CA ALA A 72 26.90 -6.75 11.20
C ALA A 72 26.49 -8.24 11.16
N ALA A 73 27.09 -8.99 10.24
CA ALA A 73 26.73 -10.39 9.95
C ALA A 73 26.75 -11.33 11.16
N ASP A 74 27.72 -11.16 12.05
CA ASP A 74 27.93 -11.97 13.25
C ASP A 74 26.87 -11.75 14.34
N THR A 75 26.05 -10.71 14.18
CA THR A 75 24.97 -10.37 15.12
C THR A 75 23.56 -10.59 14.54
N ALA A 76 23.47 -11.15 13.34
CA ALA A 76 22.21 -11.32 12.59
C ALA A 76 21.46 -12.62 12.96
N GLN A 77 21.14 -12.76 14.24
CA GLN A 77 20.39 -13.89 14.80
C GLN A 77 19.36 -13.36 15.80
N TYR A 78 18.20 -14.03 15.89
CA TYR A 78 17.01 -13.48 16.54
C TYR A 78 17.27 -13.00 17.97
N GLU A 79 17.96 -13.79 18.78
CA GLU A 79 18.22 -13.47 20.19
C GLU A 79 19.09 -12.22 20.34
N SER A 80 20.06 -12.04 19.43
CA SER A 80 20.92 -10.84 19.43
C SER A 80 20.17 -9.63 18.92
N VAL A 81 19.43 -9.75 17.82
CA VAL A 81 18.64 -8.64 17.23
C VAL A 81 17.55 -8.18 18.20
N SER A 82 16.91 -9.10 18.91
CA SER A 82 15.85 -8.82 19.90
C SER A 82 16.33 -7.93 21.06
N THR A 83 17.64 -7.82 21.29
CA THR A 83 18.19 -6.88 22.29
C THR A 83 18.11 -5.42 21.85
N GLY A 84 17.94 -5.15 20.55
CA GLY A 84 17.99 -3.80 19.96
C GLY A 84 19.38 -3.19 19.85
N GLN A 85 20.45 -3.93 20.19
CA GLN A 85 21.82 -3.40 20.28
C GLN A 85 22.68 -3.64 19.03
N THR A 86 22.19 -4.43 18.08
CA THR A 86 22.98 -4.88 16.91
C THR A 86 22.96 -3.89 15.74
N GLY A 87 22.07 -2.89 15.80
CA GLY A 87 21.79 -1.98 14.69
C GLY A 87 20.93 -2.59 13.58
N HIS A 88 20.57 -3.87 13.68
CA HIS A 88 19.64 -4.49 12.75
C HIS A 88 18.23 -3.92 12.89
N ALA A 89 17.47 -3.94 11.79
CA ALA A 89 16.01 -3.92 11.78
C ALA A 89 15.49 -5.27 11.31
N GLU A 90 14.40 -5.73 11.92
CA GLU A 90 13.56 -6.74 11.31
C GLU A 90 13.01 -6.21 9.99
N SER A 91 13.17 -7.02 8.95
CA SER A 91 12.97 -6.60 7.58
C SER A 91 12.43 -7.74 6.74
N VAL A 92 11.80 -7.39 5.63
CA VAL A 92 11.45 -8.31 4.57
C VAL A 92 12.20 -7.98 3.29
N GLN A 93 12.67 -9.01 2.60
CA GLN A 93 13.17 -8.90 1.23
C GLN A 93 12.13 -9.49 0.28
N ILE A 94 11.63 -8.67 -0.64
CA ILE A 94 10.48 -8.96 -1.49
C ILE A 94 10.98 -9.05 -2.93
N SER A 95 10.88 -10.21 -3.55
CA SER A 95 11.11 -10.37 -5.00
C SER A 95 9.77 -10.27 -5.72
N PHE A 96 9.69 -9.41 -6.75
CA PHE A 96 8.46 -9.15 -7.48
C PHE A 96 8.69 -8.98 -8.97
N ASP A 97 7.61 -9.11 -9.75
CA ASP A 97 7.56 -8.79 -11.17
C ASP A 97 7.09 -7.33 -11.34
N PRO A 98 7.97 -6.40 -11.74
CA PRO A 98 7.64 -4.98 -11.86
C PRO A 98 6.60 -4.69 -12.95
N GLN A 99 6.34 -5.63 -13.86
CA GLN A 99 5.31 -5.51 -14.90
C GLN A 99 3.91 -5.83 -14.34
N VAL A 100 3.83 -6.48 -13.18
CA VAL A 100 2.57 -6.82 -12.50
C VAL A 100 2.31 -5.90 -11.30
N VAL A 101 3.33 -5.58 -10.52
CA VAL A 101 3.27 -4.65 -9.39
C VAL A 101 4.51 -3.78 -9.35
N SER A 102 4.33 -2.46 -9.33
CA SER A 102 5.44 -1.52 -9.31
C SER A 102 6.03 -1.35 -7.90
N TYR A 103 7.28 -0.89 -7.82
CA TYR A 103 7.93 -0.54 -6.56
C TYR A 103 7.13 0.52 -5.78
N GLY A 104 6.64 1.57 -6.44
CA GLY A 104 5.78 2.56 -5.80
C GLY A 104 4.50 1.95 -5.22
N LYS A 105 3.91 0.95 -5.89
CA LYS A 105 2.74 0.24 -5.34
C LYS A 105 3.07 -0.57 -4.09
N LEU A 106 4.25 -1.20 -4.04
CA LEU A 106 4.73 -1.87 -2.82
C LEU A 106 4.90 -0.87 -1.67
N LEU A 107 5.46 0.32 -1.94
CA LEU A 107 5.58 1.39 -0.93
C LEU A 107 4.20 1.89 -0.46
N GLN A 108 3.22 1.99 -1.35
CA GLN A 108 1.85 2.34 -0.96
C GLN A 108 1.27 1.31 0.03
N ILE A 109 1.45 0.01 -0.24
CA ILE A 109 0.97 -1.06 0.65
C ILE A 109 1.73 -1.04 1.98
N TYR A 110 3.05 -0.86 1.93
CA TYR A 110 3.91 -0.71 3.10
C TYR A 110 3.39 0.36 4.07
N LEU A 111 3.18 1.58 3.58
CA LEU A 111 2.83 2.76 4.38
C LEU A 111 1.35 2.81 4.82
N THR A 112 0.50 1.90 4.32
CA THR A 112 -0.94 1.91 4.64
C THR A 112 -1.45 0.65 5.31
N VAL A 113 -0.71 -0.45 5.20
CA VAL A 113 -1.15 -1.76 5.69
C VAL A 113 -0.07 -2.42 6.54
N ALA A 114 1.18 -2.40 6.08
CA ALA A 114 2.23 -3.19 6.71
C ALA A 114 2.80 -2.51 7.97
N ALA A 115 3.04 -1.20 7.90
CA ALA A 115 3.59 -0.38 8.98
C ALA A 115 2.91 0.98 9.09
N ASP A 116 2.81 1.52 10.30
CA ASP A 116 2.48 2.92 10.56
C ASP A 116 3.75 3.78 10.37
N PRO A 117 3.77 4.69 9.39
CA PRO A 117 4.97 5.45 9.07
C PRO A 117 5.27 6.60 10.05
N THR A 118 4.45 6.78 11.09
CA THR A 118 4.58 7.85 12.08
C THR A 118 5.16 7.38 13.42
N GLU A 119 5.29 6.06 13.61
CA GLU A 119 5.79 5.45 14.84
C GLU A 119 7.33 5.30 14.81
N LEU A 120 8.02 6.08 15.63
CA LEU A 120 9.49 6.11 15.66
C LEU A 120 10.05 5.02 16.59
N ASN A 121 10.75 4.03 16.02
CA ASN A 121 11.36 2.89 16.74
C ASN A 121 10.36 2.03 17.52
N TYR A 122 9.14 1.93 17.02
CA TYR A 122 8.17 0.93 17.45
C TYR A 122 7.13 0.70 16.35
N GLN A 123 6.41 -0.41 16.44
CA GLN A 123 5.20 -0.68 15.67
C GLN A 123 4.17 -1.37 16.54
N GLY A 124 3.06 -0.70 16.83
CA GLY A 124 2.02 -1.23 17.71
C GLY A 124 2.60 -1.69 19.06
N PRO A 125 2.50 -2.98 19.44
CA PRO A 125 3.03 -3.46 20.71
C PRO A 125 4.57 -3.62 20.74
N ASP A 126 5.25 -3.58 19.60
CA ASP A 126 6.67 -3.93 19.50
C ASP A 126 7.55 -2.68 19.57
N SER A 127 8.33 -2.55 20.63
CA SER A 127 9.18 -1.38 20.90
C SER A 127 10.66 -1.71 20.78
N GLY A 128 11.40 -0.87 20.07
CA GLY A 128 12.84 -1.04 19.87
C GLY A 128 13.30 -0.60 18.47
N THR A 129 14.57 -0.24 18.36
CA THR A 129 15.18 0.19 17.08
C THR A 129 15.09 -0.90 16.01
N GLN A 130 15.01 -2.17 16.40
CA GLN A 130 14.81 -3.30 15.50
C GLN A 130 13.45 -3.30 14.81
N TYR A 131 12.47 -2.55 15.32
CA TYR A 131 11.11 -2.44 14.77
C TYR A 131 10.87 -1.13 14.02
N ARG A 132 11.91 -0.32 13.80
CA ARG A 132 11.80 0.96 13.08
C ARG A 132 11.35 0.78 11.63
N SER A 133 10.73 1.84 11.11
CA SER A 133 10.34 1.94 9.70
C SER A 133 11.50 2.48 8.84
N GLU A 134 11.96 1.68 7.88
CA GLU A 134 13.10 2.00 7.01
C GLU A 134 12.94 1.35 5.63
N ILE A 135 13.20 2.14 4.59
CA ILE A 135 13.23 1.71 3.18
C ILE A 135 14.69 1.59 2.76
N TRP A 136 15.09 0.40 2.34
CA TRP A 136 16.44 0.09 1.90
C TRP A 136 16.48 0.02 0.38
N TYR A 137 16.99 1.05 -0.28
CA TYR A 137 16.98 1.13 -1.74
C TYR A 137 18.18 0.42 -2.38
N ASP A 138 17.92 -0.38 -3.41
CA ASP A 138 18.95 -1.09 -4.19
C ASP A 138 19.38 -0.30 -5.43
N SER A 139 18.67 0.78 -5.80
CA SER A 139 18.96 1.60 -6.97
C SER A 139 18.59 3.09 -6.77
N ALA A 140 19.17 3.96 -7.60
CA ALA A 140 18.81 5.38 -7.63
C ALA A 140 17.34 5.62 -8.02
N ALA A 141 16.75 4.73 -8.83
CA ALA A 141 15.34 4.81 -9.18
C ALA A 141 14.45 4.51 -7.95
N GLN A 142 14.78 3.47 -7.18
CA GLN A 142 14.06 3.16 -5.93
C GLN A 142 14.20 4.28 -4.90
N GLN A 143 15.40 4.86 -4.75
CA GLN A 143 15.61 6.00 -3.88
C GLN A 143 14.68 7.17 -4.27
N LEU A 144 14.67 7.54 -5.54
CA LEU A 144 13.86 8.65 -6.03
C LEU A 144 12.35 8.41 -5.85
N VAL A 145 11.87 7.20 -6.15
CA VAL A 145 10.46 6.83 -5.93
C VAL A 145 10.09 6.89 -4.45
N ALA A 146 10.96 6.39 -3.56
CA ALA A 146 10.72 6.43 -2.13
C ALA A 146 10.67 7.88 -1.61
N GLU A 147 11.66 8.69 -1.92
CA GLU A 147 11.74 10.09 -1.48
C GLU A 147 10.59 10.94 -2.03
N ASP A 148 10.26 10.82 -3.33
CA ASP A 148 9.12 11.54 -3.93
C ASP A 148 7.81 11.14 -3.25
N TYR A 149 7.63 9.84 -2.99
CA TYR A 149 6.39 9.36 -2.41
C TYR A 149 6.22 9.81 -0.94
N LEU A 150 7.26 9.73 -0.12
CA LEU A 150 7.22 10.26 1.25
C LEU A 150 6.96 11.78 1.26
N ALA A 151 7.56 12.53 0.34
CA ALA A 151 7.33 13.96 0.18
C ALA A 151 5.88 14.27 -0.26
N GLN A 152 5.35 13.49 -1.20
CA GLN A 152 3.96 13.58 -1.67
C GLN A 152 2.98 13.38 -0.51
N LEU A 153 3.17 12.33 0.31
CA LEU A 153 2.29 12.04 1.44
C LEU A 153 2.39 13.09 2.55
N THR A 154 3.60 13.59 2.81
CA THR A 154 3.84 14.70 3.74
C THR A 154 3.10 15.96 3.29
N LYS A 155 3.24 16.34 2.01
CA LYS A 155 2.56 17.51 1.43
C LYS A 155 1.04 17.36 1.46
N ALA A 156 0.54 16.14 1.22
CA ALA A 156 -0.88 15.82 1.27
C ALA A 156 -1.45 15.77 2.70
N LYS A 157 -0.59 15.82 3.74
CA LYS A 157 -0.97 15.58 5.14
C LYS A 157 -1.75 14.26 5.29
N ALA A 158 -1.25 13.22 4.63
CA ALA A 158 -1.94 11.94 4.55
C ALA A 158 -2.02 11.22 5.91
N PHE A 159 -1.16 11.57 6.86
CA PHE A 159 -1.12 11.03 8.22
C PHE A 159 -1.29 12.15 9.25
N SER A 160 -1.83 11.80 10.41
CA SER A 160 -2.08 12.74 11.53
C SER A 160 -0.80 13.22 12.22
N ALA A 161 0.31 12.49 12.05
CA ALA A 161 1.62 12.79 12.60
C ALA A 161 2.68 12.79 11.49
N PRO A 162 3.85 13.42 11.72
CA PRO A 162 4.94 13.43 10.75
C PRO A 162 5.40 12.02 10.40
N ILE A 163 5.75 11.81 9.14
CA ILE A 163 6.38 10.56 8.69
C ILE A 163 7.82 10.51 9.20
N VAL A 164 8.19 9.40 9.83
CA VAL A 164 9.52 9.15 10.41
C VAL A 164 10.29 8.03 9.70
N VAL A 165 9.76 7.54 8.58
CA VAL A 165 10.38 6.50 7.75
C VAL A 165 11.73 6.96 7.23
N ARG A 166 12.75 6.13 7.42
CA ARG A 166 14.09 6.35 6.86
C ARG A 166 14.19 5.82 5.43
N VAL A 167 15.05 6.46 4.63
CA VAL A 167 15.40 6.01 3.27
C VAL A 167 16.92 5.93 3.21
N ASP A 168 17.46 4.72 3.18
CA ASP A 168 18.88 4.45 3.29
C ASP A 168 19.34 3.46 2.20
N PRO A 169 20.60 3.53 1.74
CA PRO A 169 21.11 2.56 0.76
C PRO A 169 21.03 1.15 1.31
N ALA A 170 20.71 0.18 0.45
CA ALA A 170 20.64 -1.22 0.83
C ALA A 170 21.94 -1.71 1.47
N ARG A 171 21.75 -2.50 2.53
CA ARG A 171 22.81 -3.20 3.27
C ARG A 171 22.59 -4.71 3.15
N PRO A 172 23.61 -5.54 3.44
CA PRO A 172 23.45 -6.98 3.41
C PRO A 172 22.21 -7.45 4.19
N PHE A 173 21.37 -8.23 3.52
CA PHE A 173 20.20 -8.85 4.10
C PHE A 173 20.56 -10.26 4.60
N TYR A 174 20.34 -10.50 5.88
CA TYR A 174 20.57 -11.79 6.52
C TYR A 174 19.22 -12.45 6.75
N ARG A 175 18.97 -13.55 6.05
CA ARG A 175 17.74 -14.30 6.21
C ARG A 175 17.60 -14.80 7.65
N ALA A 176 16.45 -14.55 8.25
CA ALA A 176 16.14 -15.05 9.58
C ALA A 176 16.04 -16.58 9.58
N GLU A 177 16.12 -17.16 10.76
CA GLU A 177 16.04 -18.59 11.01
C GLU A 177 14.77 -19.19 10.39
N ALA A 178 14.86 -20.46 9.97
CA ALA A 178 13.78 -21.12 9.25
C ALA A 178 12.44 -21.11 10.01
N TYR A 179 12.49 -21.10 11.35
CA TYR A 179 11.29 -21.04 12.17
C TYR A 179 10.58 -19.69 12.16
N HIS A 180 11.18 -18.62 11.62
CA HIS A 180 10.52 -17.32 11.39
C HIS A 180 9.90 -17.18 10.00
N GLN A 181 10.31 -18.00 9.04
CA GLN A 181 9.80 -17.92 7.67
C GLN A 181 8.36 -18.44 7.63
N ASP A 182 7.48 -17.71 6.96
CA ASP A 182 6.07 -18.05 6.76
C ASP A 182 5.34 -18.24 8.12
N PHE A 183 5.79 -17.53 9.16
CA PHE A 183 5.34 -17.78 10.53
C PHE A 183 3.82 -17.60 10.67
N MET A 184 3.27 -16.53 10.09
CA MET A 184 1.83 -16.27 10.09
C MET A 184 1.03 -17.40 9.41
N PHE A 185 1.52 -17.89 8.26
CA PHE A 185 0.89 -19.00 7.54
C PHE A 185 0.92 -20.30 8.33
N ARG A 186 2.05 -20.60 8.99
CA ARG A 186 2.24 -21.83 9.78
C ARG A 186 1.56 -21.78 11.15
N ASN A 187 1.25 -20.58 11.67
CA ASN A 187 0.70 -20.38 13.01
C ASN A 187 -0.46 -19.37 13.00
N PRO A 188 -1.55 -19.63 12.24
CA PRO A 188 -2.62 -18.65 12.04
C PRO A 188 -3.39 -18.29 13.33
N ASP A 189 -3.45 -19.23 14.28
CA ASP A 189 -4.14 -19.06 15.57
C ASP A 189 -3.22 -18.57 16.70
N TYR A 190 -1.94 -18.28 16.40
CA TYR A 190 -1.02 -17.76 17.40
C TYR A 190 -1.53 -16.39 17.90
N PRO A 191 -1.70 -16.18 19.23
CA PRO A 191 -2.39 -15.00 19.74
C PRO A 191 -1.85 -13.67 19.22
N TYR A 192 -0.52 -13.57 19.08
CA TYR A 192 0.12 -12.40 18.52
C TYR A 192 -0.31 -12.14 17.06
N ILE A 193 -0.34 -13.19 16.22
CA ILE A 193 -0.78 -13.10 14.81
C ILE A 193 -2.24 -12.63 14.74
N VAL A 194 -3.12 -13.23 15.53
CA VAL A 194 -4.56 -12.92 15.53
C VAL A 194 -4.81 -11.46 15.91
N ILE A 195 -4.06 -10.93 16.88
CA ILE A 195 -4.27 -9.58 17.41
C ILE A 195 -3.63 -8.52 16.51
N ASN A 196 -2.41 -8.77 16.00
CA ASN A 196 -1.58 -7.73 15.38
C ASN A 196 -1.46 -7.85 13.85
N ASP A 197 -1.43 -9.07 13.30
CA ASP A 197 -1.03 -9.29 11.89
C ASP A 197 -2.20 -9.71 10.98
N ALA A 198 -3.12 -10.55 11.47
CA ALA A 198 -4.31 -10.95 10.73
C ALA A 198 -5.17 -9.75 10.25
N PRO A 199 -5.36 -8.68 11.06
CA PRO A 199 -6.04 -7.48 10.58
C PRO A 199 -5.34 -6.79 9.40
N LYS A 200 -4.00 -6.84 9.33
CA LYS A 200 -3.22 -6.26 8.22
C LYS A 200 -3.50 -6.98 6.92
N VAL A 201 -3.47 -8.31 6.92
CA VAL A 201 -3.76 -9.11 5.70
C VAL A 201 -5.19 -8.87 5.22
N ALA A 202 -6.17 -8.82 6.13
CA ALA A 202 -7.54 -8.45 5.77
C ALA A 202 -7.63 -7.06 5.12
N ALA A 203 -6.85 -6.09 5.62
CA ALA A 203 -6.76 -4.76 5.01
C ALA A 203 -6.10 -4.78 3.62
N THR A 204 -5.08 -5.62 3.37
CA THR A 204 -4.48 -5.81 2.03
C THR A 204 -5.52 -6.24 1.00
N HIS A 205 -6.36 -7.22 1.34
CA HIS A 205 -7.44 -7.68 0.47
C HIS A 205 -8.45 -6.55 0.19
N GLN A 206 -8.83 -5.78 1.20
CA GLN A 206 -9.74 -4.64 1.02
C GLN A 206 -9.11 -3.52 0.18
N ALA A 207 -7.83 -3.21 0.36
CA ALA A 207 -7.12 -2.21 -0.42
C ALA A 207 -7.05 -2.60 -1.90
N THR A 208 -6.84 -3.88 -2.18
CA THR A 208 -6.88 -4.44 -3.54
C THR A 208 -8.27 -4.26 -4.18
N ILE A 209 -9.33 -4.59 -3.45
CA ILE A 209 -10.72 -4.43 -3.91
C ILE A 209 -11.04 -2.95 -4.19
N LYS A 210 -10.73 -2.06 -3.24
CA LYS A 210 -10.97 -0.61 -3.40
C LYS A 210 -10.22 -0.03 -4.60
N THR A 211 -8.98 -0.45 -4.82
CA THR A 211 -8.18 -0.03 -5.98
C THR A 211 -8.85 -0.45 -7.29
N ASN A 212 -9.32 -1.70 -7.37
CA ASN A 212 -10.00 -2.21 -8.56
C ASN A 212 -11.32 -1.48 -8.82
N THR A 213 -12.12 -1.23 -7.78
CA THR A 213 -13.36 -0.45 -7.89
C THR A 213 -13.10 0.97 -8.37
N SER A 214 -12.07 1.65 -7.85
CA SER A 214 -11.68 2.99 -8.29
C SER A 214 -11.28 3.03 -9.77
N LYS A 215 -10.47 2.06 -10.22
CA LYS A 215 -10.11 1.91 -11.64
C LYS A 215 -11.35 1.69 -12.52
N ILE A 216 -12.26 0.81 -12.11
CA ILE A 216 -13.52 0.55 -12.84
C ILE A 216 -14.35 1.83 -12.92
N ASN A 217 -14.52 2.56 -11.82
CA ASN A 217 -15.30 3.80 -11.79
C ASN A 217 -14.69 4.87 -12.70
N SER A 218 -13.36 5.00 -12.73
CA SER A 218 -12.66 5.91 -13.65
C SER A 218 -12.88 5.54 -15.13
N ILE A 219 -12.83 4.25 -15.46
CA ILE A 219 -13.13 3.77 -16.82
C ILE A 219 -14.59 4.07 -17.17
N LEU A 220 -15.53 3.79 -16.26
CA LEU A 220 -16.95 4.07 -16.45
C LEU A 220 -17.23 5.57 -16.63
N SER A 221 -16.58 6.45 -15.85
CA SER A 221 -16.73 7.90 -16.02
C SER A 221 -16.20 8.38 -17.37
N ASN A 222 -15.07 7.84 -17.83
CA ASN A 222 -14.54 8.16 -19.15
C ASN A 222 -15.48 7.68 -20.27
N LEU A 223 -15.99 6.45 -20.17
CA LEU A 223 -16.95 5.92 -21.14
C LEU A 223 -18.25 6.74 -21.18
N LEU A 224 -18.73 7.21 -20.03
CA LEU A 224 -19.94 8.05 -19.96
C LEU A 224 -19.69 9.42 -20.60
N SER A 225 -18.52 10.02 -20.39
CA SER A 225 -18.11 11.27 -21.04
C SER A 225 -18.03 11.12 -22.56
N ILE A 226 -17.44 10.01 -23.04
CA ILE A 226 -17.40 9.67 -24.48
C ILE A 226 -18.81 9.51 -25.04
N LYS A 227 -19.69 8.76 -24.36
CA LYS A 227 -21.09 8.58 -24.79
C LYS A 227 -21.84 9.91 -24.89
N THR A 228 -21.60 10.81 -23.95
CA THR A 228 -22.21 12.16 -23.93
C THR A 228 -21.70 12.99 -25.10
N SER A 229 -20.39 12.96 -25.40
CA SER A 229 -19.82 13.60 -26.59
C SER A 229 -20.42 13.07 -27.89
N ILE A 230 -20.56 11.75 -28.03
CA ILE A 230 -21.17 11.13 -29.21
C ILE A 230 -22.62 11.59 -29.39
N GLN A 231 -23.41 11.62 -28.30
CA GLN A 231 -24.79 12.09 -28.35
C GLN A 231 -24.87 13.56 -28.81
N ASN A 232 -24.03 14.44 -28.25
CA ASN A 232 -23.98 15.84 -28.65
C ASN A 232 -23.60 16.01 -30.13
N SER A 233 -22.68 15.18 -30.65
CA SER A 233 -22.34 15.16 -32.07
C SER A 233 -23.51 14.70 -32.93
N GLN A 234 -24.23 13.65 -32.53
CA GLN A 234 -25.42 13.17 -33.25
C GLN A 234 -26.53 14.23 -33.28
N ASP A 235 -26.81 14.87 -32.15
CA ASP A 235 -27.81 15.95 -32.07
C ASP A 235 -27.43 17.13 -32.97
N SER A 236 -26.14 17.43 -33.08
CA SER A 236 -25.62 18.47 -33.97
C SER A 236 -25.77 18.10 -35.45
N ILE A 237 -25.54 16.83 -35.81
CA ILE A 237 -25.76 16.32 -37.17
C ILE A 237 -27.24 16.41 -37.54
N VAL A 238 -28.14 15.96 -36.66
CA VAL A 238 -29.59 16.02 -36.90
C VAL A 238 -30.08 17.48 -37.10
N LYS A 239 -29.54 18.42 -36.33
CA LYS A 239 -29.83 19.85 -36.51
C LYS A 239 -29.30 20.37 -37.85
N ALA A 240 -28.11 19.96 -38.27
CA ALA A 240 -27.54 20.34 -39.56
C ALA A 240 -28.38 19.80 -40.72
N ASP A 241 -28.76 18.51 -40.68
CA ASP A 241 -29.60 17.87 -41.70
C ASP A 241 -30.96 18.57 -41.84
N ARG A 242 -31.59 18.93 -40.71
CA ARG A 242 -32.84 19.70 -40.73
C ARG A 242 -32.66 21.07 -41.36
N SER A 243 -31.57 21.78 -41.04
CA SER A 243 -31.27 23.09 -41.65
C SER A 243 -31.04 22.98 -43.16
N ILE A 244 -30.38 21.92 -43.62
CA ILE A 244 -30.18 21.64 -45.04
C ILE A 244 -31.53 21.40 -45.72
N ALA A 245 -32.39 20.54 -45.14
CA ALA A 245 -33.72 20.27 -45.69
C ALA A 245 -34.61 21.52 -45.79
N GLU A 246 -34.58 22.40 -44.78
CA GLU A 246 -35.33 23.66 -44.78
C GLU A 246 -34.82 24.64 -45.87
N LYS A 247 -33.51 24.68 -46.10
CA LYS A 247 -32.90 25.45 -47.20
C LYS A 247 -33.29 24.89 -48.57
N ASP A 248 -33.26 23.58 -48.75
CA ASP A 248 -33.64 22.93 -50.01
C ASP A 248 -35.12 23.18 -50.35
N LEU A 249 -36.01 23.09 -49.36
CA LEU A 249 -37.43 23.40 -49.56
C LEU A 249 -37.64 24.87 -49.96
N SER A 250 -36.88 25.79 -49.36
CA SER A 250 -36.93 27.22 -49.69
C SER A 250 -36.44 27.47 -51.13
N LEU A 251 -35.36 26.80 -51.55
CA LEU A 251 -34.85 26.86 -52.92
C LEU A 251 -35.83 26.27 -53.93
N GLN A 252 -36.53 25.18 -53.59
CA GLN A 252 -37.57 24.61 -54.45
C GLN A 252 -38.75 25.58 -54.65
N LYS A 253 -39.20 26.26 -53.60
CA LYS A 253 -40.28 27.26 -53.71
C LYS A 253 -39.89 28.43 -54.63
N LEU A 254 -38.68 28.96 -54.45
CA LEU A 254 -38.14 30.03 -55.31
C LEU A 254 -38.09 29.65 -56.80
N LYS A 255 -37.78 28.38 -57.11
CA LYS A 255 -37.76 27.88 -58.51
C LYS A 255 -39.14 27.73 -59.16
N VAL A 256 -40.22 27.65 -58.37
CA VAL A 256 -41.60 27.51 -58.87
C VAL A 256 -42.25 28.88 -59.13
N GLU A 257 -41.73 29.94 -58.51
CA GLU A 257 -42.22 31.32 -58.66
C GLU A 257 -41.53 32.10 -59.80
N MET A 258 -40.52 31.51 -60.45
CA MET A 258 -39.85 32.03 -61.65
C MET A 258 -40.37 31.37 -62.93
#